data_AF-A0A2M3ZJZ7-F1
#
_entry.id   AF-A0A2M3ZJZ7-F1
#
_cell.length_a   1.000
_cell.length_b   1.000
_cell.length_c   1.000
_cell.angle_alpha   90.00
_cell.angle_beta   90.00
_cell.angle_gamma   90.00
#
_symmetry.space_group_name_H-M   'P 1'
#
loop_
_entity.id
_entity.type
_entity.pdbx_description
1 polymer ?
#
loop_
_entity_poly.entity_id
_entity_poly.type
_entity_poly.pdbx_seq_one_letter_code
_entity_poly.pdbx_strand_id
1 'polypeptide(L)'
;SAEEAARKKKAQQEKVKAYRAAMSAVLAKKAADSYDSEMLELTTAMLSNNPDIATLWNLRRTCILQRRNEAPSDSPELQQLFDKDLEFTELCLRVNPKSYCAWHHRCWILENAPSANWQQEVDLCTKYLKLDERNFHCWDYRRYVVAKAEVPPEKELAFCTEKIEKNFSNYSSWHYRSQLLPILYPNVDDPSRPISEEKLKEELELVLTAAFTDPSDSSAWFYQRWLLGYAQPELDLASFRLDSKTKLAVVSFTKPIQLTGGDYQLIVSGCDNCNEITKWKPFGQSEQGGYATTWVLQDNLTLLDDHSKDAKVTFVTANGGKHELLLQRPSPEVAVGLKKPKFGYEFGAAIVEVLKAQLISCEELLEFEPDSKWTLLTAALLMKAIDPRAHYATIRSHLAKLESVDSMRQGYYRDLASKWAIERQLEQWIEAGDLTAEIDLSGLDLTVIHYGPYLATANGLNLARNRLTDR
;
A
#
# COMPACT_ATOMS: atom_id res chain seq x y z
N SER A 1 45.96 7.92 -13.75
CA SER A 1 47.40 8.11 -13.46
C SER A 1 47.59 8.58 -12.01
N ALA A 2 48.73 8.29 -11.38
CA ALA A 2 49.07 8.82 -10.04
C ALA A 2 49.07 10.36 -9.99
N GLU A 3 49.41 11.01 -11.09
CA GLU A 3 49.39 12.47 -11.26
C GLU A 3 47.96 13.03 -11.22
N GLU A 4 47.00 12.33 -11.84
CA GLU A 4 45.58 12.69 -11.81
C GLU A 4 44.99 12.53 -10.40
N ALA A 5 45.42 11.51 -9.66
CA ALA A 5 45.01 11.30 -8.27
C ALA A 5 45.55 12.41 -7.35
N ALA A 6 46.81 12.82 -7.53
CA ALA A 6 47.40 13.94 -6.78
C ALA A 6 46.68 15.26 -7.08
N ARG A 7 46.35 15.54 -8.35
CA ARG A 7 45.58 16.72 -8.75
C ARG A 7 44.18 16.73 -8.11
N LYS A 8 43.46 15.60 -8.16
CA LYS A 8 42.14 15.46 -7.51
C LYS A 8 42.22 15.68 -5.99
N LYS A 9 43.25 15.14 -5.33
CA LYS A 9 43.46 15.31 -3.88
C LYS A 9 43.72 16.76 -3.51
N LYS A 10 44.56 17.49 -4.25
CA LYS A 10 44.84 18.91 -4.01
C LYS A 10 43.57 19.76 -4.19
N ALA A 11 42.82 19.54 -5.27
CA ALA A 11 41.56 20.25 -5.52
C ALA A 11 40.52 19.97 -4.42
N GLN A 12 40.43 18.74 -3.93
CA GLN A 12 39.54 18.40 -2.81
C GLN A 12 39.96 19.09 -1.50
N GLN A 13 41.26 19.19 -1.21
CA GLN A 13 41.76 19.88 -0.03
C GLN A 13 41.44 21.38 -0.05
N GLU A 14 41.60 22.03 -1.22
CA GLU A 14 41.24 23.44 -1.40
C GLU A 14 39.73 23.66 -1.20
N LYS A 15 38.88 22.78 -1.77
CA LYS A 15 37.43 22.81 -1.54
C LYS A 15 37.06 22.65 -0.07
N VAL A 16 37.68 21.70 0.64
CA VAL A 16 37.43 21.48 2.08
C VAL A 16 37.87 22.69 2.91
N LYS A 17 39.01 23.31 2.58
CA LYS A 17 39.47 24.53 3.26
C LYS A 17 38.49 25.68 3.07
N ALA A 18 38.04 25.92 1.84
CA ALA A 18 37.05 26.96 1.54
C ALA A 18 35.71 26.69 2.26
N TYR A 19 35.24 25.44 2.22
CA TYR A 19 34.02 25.03 2.92
C TYR A 19 34.10 25.28 4.44
N ARG A 20 35.21 24.89 5.08
CA ARG A 20 35.41 25.09 6.52
C ARG A 20 35.42 26.58 6.87
N ALA A 21 36.11 27.40 6.09
CA ALA A 21 36.13 28.85 6.31
C ALA A 21 34.73 29.47 6.19
N ALA A 22 33.98 29.11 5.14
CA ALA A 22 32.61 29.58 4.95
C ALA A 22 31.68 29.11 6.07
N MET A 23 31.76 27.83 6.48
CA MET A 23 30.94 27.31 7.59
C MET A 23 31.28 28.00 8.91
N SER A 24 32.56 28.25 9.21
CA SER A 24 32.96 29.01 10.40
C SER A 24 32.38 30.42 10.41
N ALA A 25 32.39 31.11 9.27
CA ALA A 25 31.77 32.44 9.13
C ALA A 25 30.25 32.38 9.35
N VAL A 26 29.56 31.41 8.76
CA VAL A 26 28.12 31.19 8.97
C VAL A 26 27.79 30.93 10.45
N LEU A 27 28.57 30.07 11.12
CA LEU A 27 28.37 29.75 12.53
C LEU A 27 28.65 30.94 13.44
N ALA A 28 29.67 31.75 13.14
CA ALA A 28 29.96 32.98 13.88
C ALA A 28 28.80 33.99 13.76
N LYS A 29 28.28 34.21 12.54
CA LYS A 29 27.12 35.09 12.33
C LYS A 29 25.86 34.56 13.02
N LYS A 30 25.62 33.24 12.96
CA LYS A 30 24.52 32.59 13.69
C LYS A 30 24.64 32.82 15.20
N ALA A 31 25.83 32.66 15.78
CA ALA A 31 26.06 32.88 17.20
C ALA A 31 25.88 34.35 17.62
N ALA A 32 26.02 35.28 16.68
CA ALA A 32 25.78 36.71 16.87
C ALA A 32 24.36 37.17 16.47
N ASP A 33 23.45 36.24 16.15
CA ASP A 33 22.09 36.52 15.64
C ASP A 33 22.05 37.52 14.45
N SER A 34 23.08 37.47 13.60
CA SER A 34 23.24 38.32 12.42
C SER A 34 22.70 37.62 11.17
N TYR A 35 21.41 37.84 10.86
CA TYR A 35 20.68 37.23 9.75
C TYR A 35 20.49 38.20 8.57
N ASP A 36 21.59 38.72 8.03
CA ASP A 36 21.62 39.76 7.00
C ASP A 36 21.90 39.25 5.58
N SER A 37 22.16 40.17 4.64
CA SER A 37 22.54 39.88 3.25
C SER A 37 23.79 39.00 3.13
N GLU A 38 24.76 39.21 4.01
CA GLU A 38 26.02 38.47 3.97
C GLU A 38 25.78 36.99 4.34
N MET A 39 24.88 36.71 5.31
CA MET A 39 24.48 35.33 5.61
C MET A 39 23.80 34.65 4.41
N LEU A 40 22.98 35.38 3.64
CA LEU A 40 22.39 34.87 2.41
C LEU A 40 23.46 34.60 1.34
N GLU A 41 24.46 35.46 1.17
CA GLU A 41 25.55 35.25 0.22
C GLU A 41 26.40 34.02 0.59
N LEU A 42 26.77 33.89 1.87
CA LEU A 42 27.51 32.75 2.40
C LEU A 42 26.75 31.43 2.19
N THR A 43 25.46 31.41 2.56
CA THR A 43 24.61 30.22 2.35
C THR A 43 24.44 29.91 0.86
N THR A 44 24.32 30.92 -0.02
CA THR A 44 24.22 30.76 -1.49
C THR A 44 25.45 30.04 -2.03
N ALA A 45 26.65 30.51 -1.65
CA ALA A 45 27.90 29.94 -2.12
C ALA A 45 28.07 28.48 -1.72
N MET A 46 27.65 28.13 -0.49
CA MET A 46 27.76 26.77 0.03
C MET A 46 26.71 25.84 -0.56
N LEU A 47 25.45 26.26 -0.60
CA LEU A 47 24.33 25.46 -1.10
C LEU A 47 24.39 25.25 -2.62
N SER A 48 24.94 26.20 -3.39
CA SER A 48 25.27 26.02 -4.81
C SER A 48 26.18 24.82 -5.07
N ASN A 49 27.00 24.42 -4.09
CA ASN A 49 27.92 23.28 -4.21
C ASN A 49 27.36 22.01 -3.56
N ASN A 50 26.64 22.16 -2.45
CA ASN A 50 26.02 21.05 -1.73
C ASN A 50 24.65 21.48 -1.17
N PRO A 51 23.56 21.19 -1.89
CA PRO A 51 22.22 21.59 -1.47
C PRO A 51 21.64 20.75 -0.33
N ASP A 52 22.35 19.72 0.16
CA ASP A 52 21.84 18.83 1.21
C ASP A 52 22.21 19.28 2.64
N ILE A 53 22.75 20.48 2.79
CA ILE A 53 23.08 21.03 4.10
C ILE A 53 21.85 21.71 4.70
N ALA A 54 20.97 20.92 5.32
CA ALA A 54 19.70 21.37 5.89
C ALA A 54 19.79 22.63 6.76
N THR A 55 20.82 22.73 7.60
CA THR A 55 21.01 23.89 8.50
C THR A 55 21.15 25.20 7.73
N LEU A 56 21.79 25.20 6.56
CA LEU A 56 21.97 26.42 5.78
C LEU A 56 20.64 26.91 5.20
N TRP A 57 19.77 26.00 4.75
CA TRP A 57 18.41 26.36 4.33
C TRP A 57 17.58 26.93 5.49
N ASN A 58 17.75 26.42 6.71
CA ASN A 58 17.06 26.97 7.88
C ASN A 58 17.49 28.41 8.14
N LEU A 59 18.80 28.68 8.14
CA LEU A 59 19.35 30.02 8.32
C LEU A 59 18.90 30.96 7.21
N ARG A 60 18.88 30.47 5.97
CA ARG A 60 18.39 31.22 4.81
C ARG A 60 16.93 31.64 4.98
N ARG A 61 16.06 30.74 5.45
CA ARG A 61 14.67 31.06 5.80
C ARG A 61 14.58 32.13 6.89
N THR A 62 15.40 32.05 7.93
CA THR A 62 15.45 33.09 8.98
C THR A 62 15.77 34.47 8.39
N CYS A 63 16.79 34.58 7.54
CA CYS A 63 17.13 35.84 6.86
C CYS A 63 15.98 36.38 6.01
N ILE A 64 15.31 35.52 5.23
CA ILE A 64 14.19 35.92 4.38
C ILE A 64 12.99 36.39 5.22
N LEU A 65 12.66 35.67 6.30
CA LEU A 65 11.58 36.04 7.21
C LEU A 65 11.85 37.35 7.92
N GLN A 66 13.08 37.60 8.35
CA GLN A 66 13.44 38.88 8.97
C GLN A 66 13.19 40.03 8.01
N ARG A 67 13.67 39.93 6.77
CA ARG A 67 13.41 40.96 5.75
C ARG A 67 11.94 41.14 5.43
N ARG A 68 11.17 40.05 5.39
CA ARG A 68 9.72 40.11 5.22
C ARG A 68 9.04 40.91 6.32
N ASN A 69 9.48 40.74 7.57
CA ASN A 69 8.90 41.44 8.71
C ASN A 69 9.30 42.92 8.77
N GLU A 70 10.42 43.29 8.16
CA GLU A 70 10.91 44.67 8.07
C GLU A 70 10.33 45.44 6.86
N ALA A 71 9.95 44.72 5.79
CA ALA A 71 9.39 45.31 4.58
C ALA A 71 7.87 45.56 4.70
N PRO A 72 7.32 46.61 4.05
CA PRO A 72 5.88 46.75 3.88
C PRO A 72 5.30 45.56 3.11
N SER A 73 4.10 45.08 3.50
CA SER A 73 3.48 43.88 2.93
C SER A 73 3.30 43.93 1.39
N ASP A 74 3.11 45.12 0.82
CA ASP A 74 2.86 45.33 -0.61
C ASP A 74 4.13 45.73 -1.40
N SER A 75 5.31 45.57 -0.81
CA SER A 75 6.59 45.92 -1.44
C SER A 75 6.91 44.98 -2.62
N PRO A 76 7.09 45.50 -3.86
CA PRO A 76 7.58 44.70 -4.99
C PRO A 76 8.95 44.06 -4.74
N GLU A 77 9.79 44.70 -3.93
CA GLU A 77 11.09 44.20 -3.52
C GLU A 77 10.97 42.91 -2.69
N LEU A 78 9.88 42.78 -1.91
CA LEU A 78 9.60 41.57 -1.16
C LEU A 78 9.32 40.40 -2.11
N GLN A 79 8.44 40.58 -3.10
CA GLN A 79 8.20 39.52 -4.10
C GLN A 79 9.49 39.14 -4.83
N GLN A 80 10.30 40.12 -5.23
CA GLN A 80 11.56 39.87 -5.93
C GLN A 80 12.56 39.06 -5.09
N LEU A 81 12.54 39.20 -3.75
CA LEU A 81 13.36 38.38 -2.85
C LEU A 81 12.98 36.89 -2.93
N PHE A 82 11.67 36.58 -2.90
CA PHE A 82 11.18 35.21 -3.02
C PHE A 82 11.46 34.63 -4.42
N ASP A 83 11.23 35.40 -5.48
CA ASP A 83 11.47 34.95 -6.87
C ASP A 83 12.94 34.59 -7.10
N LYS A 84 13.87 35.43 -6.64
CA LYS A 84 15.32 35.14 -6.70
C LYS A 84 15.69 33.88 -5.93
N ASP A 85 15.04 33.61 -4.81
CA ASP A 85 15.33 32.40 -4.03
C ASP A 85 14.68 31.15 -4.64
N LEU A 86 13.54 31.28 -5.36
CA LEU A 86 13.02 30.23 -6.23
C LEU A 86 14.01 29.90 -7.35
N GLU A 87 14.57 30.89 -8.03
CA GLU A 87 15.62 30.68 -9.04
C GLU A 87 16.84 29.97 -8.42
N PHE A 88 17.21 30.34 -7.20
CA PHE A 88 18.30 29.70 -6.47
C PHE A 88 18.03 28.22 -6.17
N THR A 89 16.81 27.86 -5.76
CA THR A 89 16.45 26.44 -5.59
C THR A 89 16.49 25.68 -6.92
N GLU A 90 16.13 26.28 -8.05
CA GLU A 90 16.29 25.65 -9.37
C GLU A 90 17.77 25.39 -9.69
N LEU A 91 18.69 26.33 -9.39
CA LEU A 91 20.12 26.11 -9.53
C LEU A 91 20.60 24.94 -8.66
N CYS A 92 20.16 24.88 -7.41
CA CYS A 92 20.48 23.79 -6.49
C CYS A 92 19.95 22.43 -6.97
N LEU A 93 18.74 22.38 -7.53
CA LEU A 93 18.14 21.16 -8.06
C LEU A 93 18.82 20.67 -9.35
N ARG A 94 19.47 21.55 -10.12
CA ARG A 94 20.34 21.13 -11.23
C ARG A 94 21.62 20.44 -10.73
N VAL A 95 22.09 20.79 -9.53
CA VAL A 95 23.25 20.15 -8.90
C VAL A 95 22.88 18.81 -8.28
N ASN A 96 21.78 18.77 -7.53
CA ASN A 96 21.21 17.53 -7.01
C ASN A 96 19.67 17.54 -7.13
N PRO A 97 19.09 16.89 -8.16
CA PRO A 97 17.65 16.85 -8.37
C PRO A 97 16.90 16.00 -7.32
N LYS A 98 17.64 15.30 -6.45
CA LYS A 98 17.13 14.46 -5.37
C LYS A 98 17.35 15.08 -3.99
N SER A 99 17.68 16.38 -3.93
CA SER A 99 17.87 17.07 -2.66
C SER A 99 16.52 17.32 -1.98
N TYR A 100 16.26 16.59 -0.88
CA TYR A 100 15.09 16.83 -0.03
C TYR A 100 15.05 18.27 0.47
N CYS A 101 16.20 18.82 0.83
CA CYS A 101 16.28 20.16 1.42
C CYS A 101 15.90 21.25 0.41
N ALA A 102 16.36 21.14 -0.84
CA ALA A 102 16.03 22.09 -1.90
C ALA A 102 14.54 22.04 -2.26
N TRP A 103 13.97 20.84 -2.44
CA TRP A 103 12.53 20.68 -2.71
C TRP A 103 11.67 21.22 -1.57
N HIS A 104 11.98 20.87 -0.33
CA HIS A 104 11.26 21.36 0.85
C HIS A 104 11.37 22.88 0.98
N HIS A 105 12.55 23.45 0.75
CA HIS A 105 12.71 24.90 0.78
C HIS A 105 11.90 25.58 -0.32
N ARG A 106 11.82 25.00 -1.52
CA ARG A 106 10.99 25.51 -2.62
C ARG A 106 9.51 25.55 -2.25
N CYS A 107 8.98 24.49 -1.62
CA CYS A 107 7.62 24.51 -1.06
C CYS A 107 7.42 25.67 -0.09
N TRP A 108 8.36 25.83 0.85
CA TRP A 108 8.31 26.90 1.86
C TRP A 108 8.33 28.29 1.24
N ILE A 109 9.15 28.53 0.21
CA ILE A 109 9.22 29.82 -0.49
C ILE A 109 7.85 30.17 -1.07
N LEU A 110 7.21 29.23 -1.78
CA LEU A 110 5.89 29.45 -2.39
C LEU A 110 4.79 29.70 -1.35
N GLU A 111 4.84 29.03 -0.19
CA GLU A 111 3.84 29.25 0.87
C GLU A 111 4.01 30.58 1.61
N ASN A 112 5.18 31.21 1.52
CA ASN A 112 5.50 32.44 2.26
C ASN A 112 5.64 33.68 1.36
N ALA A 113 5.70 33.49 0.04
CA ALA A 113 5.74 34.58 -0.92
C ALA A 113 4.43 35.40 -0.89
N PRO A 114 4.48 36.73 -1.09
CA PRO A 114 3.27 37.55 -1.20
C PRO A 114 2.29 37.04 -2.26
N SER A 115 2.82 36.62 -3.41
CA SER A 115 2.07 35.96 -4.48
C SER A 115 2.88 34.79 -5.06
N ALA A 116 2.29 33.61 -5.12
CA ALA A 116 2.91 32.41 -5.66
C ALA A 116 2.28 32.01 -7.00
N ASN A 117 3.11 31.80 -8.02
CA ASN A 117 2.67 31.29 -9.31
C ASN A 117 2.69 29.76 -9.32
N TRP A 118 1.66 29.13 -8.74
CA TRP A 118 1.57 27.68 -8.66
C TRP A 118 1.54 26.98 -10.02
N GLN A 119 0.98 27.61 -11.05
CA GLN A 119 0.93 27.04 -12.40
C GLN A 119 2.32 26.93 -13.03
N GLN A 120 3.18 27.93 -12.83
CA GLN A 120 4.58 27.87 -13.28
C GLN A 120 5.34 26.69 -12.66
N GLU A 121 5.00 26.30 -11.44
CA GLU A 121 5.60 25.16 -10.76
C GLU A 121 5.12 23.82 -11.32
N VAL A 122 3.86 23.73 -11.73
CA VAL A 122 3.35 22.57 -12.49
C VAL A 122 4.12 22.42 -13.81
N ASP A 123 4.38 23.52 -14.51
CA ASP A 123 5.15 23.53 -15.77
C ASP A 123 6.62 23.15 -15.55
N LEU A 124 7.22 23.61 -14.44
CA LEU A 124 8.56 23.20 -14.03
C LEU A 124 8.63 21.69 -13.78
N CYS A 125 7.65 21.11 -13.09
CA CYS A 125 7.56 19.66 -12.91
C CYS A 125 7.50 18.94 -14.25
N THR A 126 6.70 19.44 -15.19
CA THR A 126 6.61 18.88 -16.55
C THR A 126 7.98 18.87 -17.23
N LYS A 127 8.78 19.93 -17.09
CA LYS A 127 10.16 20.02 -17.61
C LYS A 127 11.09 19.03 -16.90
N TYR A 128 11.04 18.94 -15.58
CA TYR A 128 11.96 18.07 -14.82
C TYR A 128 11.67 16.59 -15.06
N LEU A 129 10.39 16.21 -15.15
CA LEU A 129 9.97 14.86 -15.51
C LEU A 129 10.19 14.52 -17.00
N LYS A 130 10.66 15.46 -17.83
CA LYS A 130 11.22 15.14 -19.15
C LYS A 130 12.72 14.79 -19.07
N LEU A 131 13.42 15.25 -18.04
CA LEU A 131 14.85 14.99 -17.83
C LEU A 131 15.08 13.71 -17.03
N ASP A 132 14.30 13.50 -15.97
CA ASP A 132 14.28 12.26 -15.19
C ASP A 132 12.83 11.94 -14.83
N GLU A 133 12.24 11.05 -15.62
CA GLU A 133 10.83 10.67 -15.49
C GLU A 133 10.54 9.80 -14.26
N ARG A 134 11.59 9.27 -13.60
CA ARG A 134 11.51 8.43 -12.40
C ARG A 134 11.92 9.19 -11.14
N ASN A 135 12.13 10.51 -11.22
CA ASN A 135 12.44 11.33 -10.06
C ASN A 135 11.19 11.45 -9.16
N PHE A 136 11.10 10.58 -8.14
CA PHE A 136 9.98 10.58 -7.22
C PHE A 136 9.83 11.90 -6.45
N HIS A 137 10.92 12.62 -6.17
CA HIS A 137 10.83 13.94 -5.53
C HIS A 137 10.08 14.94 -6.40
N CYS A 138 10.32 14.90 -7.71
CA CYS A 138 9.60 15.75 -8.66
C CYS A 138 8.13 15.33 -8.80
N TRP A 139 7.84 14.03 -8.75
CA TRP A 139 6.45 13.54 -8.73
C TRP A 139 5.72 13.97 -7.45
N ASP A 140 6.37 13.86 -6.29
CA ASP A 140 5.81 14.29 -5.01
C ASP A 140 5.57 15.80 -4.99
N TYR A 141 6.55 16.58 -5.46
CA TYR A 141 6.41 18.02 -5.62
C TYR A 141 5.31 18.39 -6.61
N ARG A 142 5.18 17.65 -7.73
CA ARG A 142 4.08 17.83 -8.68
C ARG A 142 2.72 17.66 -8.01
N ARG A 143 2.50 16.57 -7.26
CA ARG A 143 1.23 16.33 -6.54
C ARG A 143 0.90 17.48 -5.58
N TYR A 144 1.91 18.01 -4.90
CA TYR A 144 1.78 19.16 -4.01
C TYR A 144 1.39 20.45 -4.77
N VAL A 145 2.10 20.82 -5.84
CA VAL A 145 1.82 22.08 -6.56
C VAL A 145 0.57 22.01 -7.44
N VAL A 146 0.21 20.85 -7.97
CA VAL A 146 -1.07 20.60 -8.66
C VAL A 146 -2.24 20.87 -7.71
N ALA A 147 -2.17 20.38 -6.47
CA ALA A 147 -3.21 20.64 -5.46
C ALA A 147 -3.32 22.14 -5.12
N LYS A 148 -2.18 22.84 -4.97
CA LYS A 148 -2.16 24.28 -4.69
C LYS A 148 -2.60 25.13 -5.89
N ALA A 149 -2.34 24.67 -7.11
CA ALA A 149 -2.77 25.30 -8.36
C ALA A 149 -4.22 24.95 -8.74
N GLU A 150 -4.91 24.12 -7.94
CA GLU A 150 -6.25 23.62 -8.20
C GLU A 150 -6.39 22.99 -9.60
N VAL A 151 -5.33 22.30 -10.06
CA VAL A 151 -5.35 21.60 -11.35
C VAL A 151 -6.33 20.42 -11.26
N PRO A 152 -7.33 20.33 -12.15
CA PRO A 152 -8.30 19.24 -12.11
C PRO A 152 -7.65 17.86 -12.26
N PRO A 153 -8.09 16.84 -11.50
CA PRO A 153 -7.49 15.50 -11.57
C PRO A 153 -7.54 14.87 -12.96
N GLU A 154 -8.49 15.24 -13.81
CA GLU A 154 -8.61 14.80 -15.21
C GLU A 154 -7.39 15.22 -16.04
N LYS A 155 -6.85 16.43 -15.80
CA LYS A 155 -5.64 16.91 -16.48
C LYS A 155 -4.41 16.13 -16.03
N GLU A 156 -4.34 15.76 -14.76
CA GLU A 156 -3.26 14.93 -14.24
C GLU A 156 -3.35 13.48 -14.72
N LEU A 157 -4.55 12.94 -14.87
CA LEU A 157 -4.75 11.61 -15.47
C LEU A 157 -4.28 11.63 -16.94
N ALA A 158 -4.64 12.67 -17.69
CA ALA A 158 -4.16 12.87 -19.07
C ALA A 158 -2.63 13.03 -19.12
N PHE A 159 -2.02 13.76 -18.19
CA PHE A 159 -0.56 13.86 -18.07
C PHE A 159 0.07 12.48 -17.83
N CYS A 160 -0.53 11.65 -16.98
CA CYS A 160 -0.05 10.28 -16.78
C CYS A 160 -0.16 9.44 -18.06
N THR A 161 -1.28 9.55 -18.79
CA THR A 161 -1.45 8.89 -20.10
C THR A 161 -0.32 9.30 -21.06
N GLU A 162 -0.06 10.60 -21.24
CA GLU A 162 1.01 11.11 -22.11
C GLU A 162 2.39 10.53 -21.72
N LYS A 163 2.65 10.40 -20.41
CA LYS A 163 3.91 9.84 -19.91
C LYS A 163 4.05 8.35 -20.22
N ILE A 164 2.97 7.58 -20.11
CA ILE A 164 2.96 6.14 -20.41
C ILE A 164 3.08 5.90 -21.92
N GLU A 165 2.36 6.66 -22.75
CA GLU A 165 2.45 6.55 -24.21
C GLU A 165 3.87 6.83 -24.72
N LYS A 166 4.61 7.71 -24.04
CA LYS A 166 6.03 7.98 -24.34
C LYS A 166 6.98 6.92 -23.78
N ASN A 167 6.67 6.40 -22.59
CA ASN A 167 7.44 5.35 -21.95
C ASN A 167 6.54 4.48 -21.06
N PHE A 168 6.17 3.29 -21.56
CA PHE A 168 5.34 2.33 -20.84
C PHE A 168 6.02 1.79 -19.56
N SER A 169 7.34 1.89 -19.44
CA SER A 169 8.11 1.53 -18.24
C SER A 169 8.06 2.56 -17.11
N ASN A 170 7.30 3.66 -17.27
CA ASN A 170 7.22 4.72 -16.27
C ASN A 170 6.34 4.32 -15.07
N TYR A 171 6.92 3.59 -14.12
CA TYR A 171 6.26 3.16 -12.88
C TYR A 171 5.62 4.32 -12.11
N SER A 172 6.25 5.49 -12.08
CA SER A 172 5.73 6.64 -11.32
C SER A 172 4.42 7.15 -11.93
N SER A 173 4.29 7.11 -13.26
CA SER A 173 3.05 7.44 -13.94
C SER A 173 1.94 6.42 -13.63
N TRP A 174 2.20 5.11 -13.75
CA TRP A 174 1.26 4.05 -13.38
C TRP A 174 0.79 4.16 -11.93
N HIS A 175 1.71 4.42 -11.01
CA HIS A 175 1.38 4.65 -9.61
C HIS A 175 0.49 5.87 -9.41
N TYR A 176 0.79 6.99 -10.08
CA TYR A 176 -0.04 8.18 -9.91
C TYR A 176 -1.44 7.98 -10.51
N ARG A 177 -1.57 7.26 -11.63
CA ARG A 177 -2.88 6.81 -12.14
C ARG A 177 -3.67 6.02 -11.10
N SER A 178 -3.03 5.08 -10.42
CA SER A 178 -3.72 4.26 -9.40
C SER A 178 -4.24 5.08 -8.21
N GLN A 179 -3.74 6.31 -8.01
CA GLN A 179 -4.24 7.25 -7.00
C GLN A 179 -5.34 8.18 -7.56
N LEU A 180 -5.28 8.55 -8.84
CA LEU A 180 -6.23 9.45 -9.48
C LEU A 180 -7.54 8.76 -9.87
N LEU A 181 -7.46 7.53 -10.39
CA LEU A 181 -8.63 6.80 -10.89
C LEU A 181 -9.71 6.57 -9.82
N PRO A 182 -9.40 6.21 -8.56
CA PRO A 182 -10.42 6.04 -7.53
C PRO A 182 -11.15 7.35 -7.16
N ILE A 183 -10.52 8.50 -7.39
CA ILE A 183 -11.12 9.82 -7.15
C ILE A 183 -12.07 10.18 -8.30
N LEU A 184 -11.64 9.93 -9.54
CA LEU A 184 -12.40 10.29 -10.75
C LEU A 184 -13.52 9.31 -11.09
N TYR A 185 -13.31 8.02 -10.84
CA TYR A 185 -14.19 6.94 -11.26
C TYR A 185 -14.43 5.93 -10.12
N PRO A 186 -14.91 6.36 -8.94
CA PRO A 186 -15.12 5.46 -7.81
C PRO A 186 -16.13 4.35 -8.16
N ASN A 187 -15.92 3.15 -7.59
CA ASN A 187 -16.93 2.11 -7.63
C ASN A 187 -18.01 2.40 -6.58
N VAL A 188 -19.19 2.86 -7.03
CA VAL A 188 -20.29 3.21 -6.12
C VAL A 188 -20.97 1.97 -5.54
N ASP A 189 -21.02 0.87 -6.30
CA ASP A 189 -21.74 -0.35 -5.93
C ASP A 189 -20.93 -1.25 -4.99
N ASP A 190 -19.61 -1.31 -5.18
CA ASP A 190 -18.68 -2.05 -4.33
C ASP A 190 -17.48 -1.19 -3.94
N PRO A 191 -17.54 -0.48 -2.79
CA PRO A 191 -16.43 0.34 -2.30
C PRO A 191 -15.14 -0.43 -2.04
N SER A 192 -15.19 -1.77 -1.96
CA SER A 192 -13.97 -2.59 -1.83
C SER A 192 -13.20 -2.66 -3.15
N ARG A 193 -13.80 -2.30 -4.28
CA ARG A 193 -13.13 -2.11 -5.57
C ARG A 193 -12.85 -0.62 -5.76
N PRO A 194 -11.62 -0.22 -6.10
CA PRO A 194 -11.25 1.19 -6.12
C PRO A 194 -11.88 1.97 -7.28
N ILE A 195 -12.24 1.31 -8.38
CA ILE A 195 -12.69 1.97 -9.62
C ILE A 195 -13.94 1.29 -10.22
N SER A 196 -14.73 2.05 -10.97
CA SER A 196 -15.93 1.57 -11.67
C SER A 196 -15.61 0.45 -12.66
N GLU A 197 -16.59 -0.42 -12.97
CA GLU A 197 -16.36 -1.52 -13.92
C GLU A 197 -16.01 -1.01 -15.31
N GLU A 198 -16.68 0.03 -15.79
CA GLU A 198 -16.37 0.65 -17.09
C GLU A 198 -14.91 1.09 -17.15
N LYS A 199 -14.42 1.79 -16.12
CA LYS A 199 -13.04 2.27 -16.10
C LYS A 199 -12.04 1.15 -15.90
N LEU A 200 -12.37 0.14 -15.10
CA LEU A 200 -11.54 -1.06 -14.94
C LEU A 200 -11.32 -1.75 -16.29
N LYS A 201 -12.37 -1.87 -17.12
CA LYS A 201 -12.28 -2.46 -18.45
C LYS A 201 -11.25 -1.73 -19.32
N GLU A 202 -11.37 -0.39 -19.40
CA GLU A 202 -10.45 0.44 -20.19
C GLU A 202 -9.00 0.32 -19.70
N GLU A 203 -8.77 0.30 -18.38
CA GLU A 203 -7.41 0.19 -17.84
C GLU A 203 -6.80 -1.20 -18.04
N LEU A 204 -7.60 -2.27 -18.03
CA LEU A 204 -7.16 -3.63 -18.37
C LEU A 204 -6.74 -3.71 -19.85
N GLU A 205 -7.47 -3.07 -20.76
CA GLU A 205 -7.10 -3.01 -22.18
C GLU A 205 -5.80 -2.19 -22.40
N LEU A 206 -5.67 -1.06 -21.69
CA LEU A 206 -4.48 -0.21 -21.73
C LEU A 206 -3.22 -0.96 -21.26
N VAL A 207 -3.28 -1.58 -20.09
CA VAL A 207 -2.10 -2.24 -19.51
C VAL A 207 -1.71 -3.50 -20.27
N LEU A 208 -2.67 -4.18 -20.91
CA LEU A 208 -2.37 -5.29 -21.82
C LEU A 208 -1.44 -4.82 -22.93
N THR A 209 -1.79 -3.71 -23.60
CA THR A 209 -0.96 -3.16 -24.68
C THR A 209 0.46 -2.83 -24.19
N ALA A 210 0.58 -2.25 -23.00
CA ALA A 210 1.87 -1.90 -22.40
C ALA A 210 2.72 -3.15 -22.10
N ALA A 211 2.15 -4.14 -21.41
CA ALA A 211 2.84 -5.36 -20.98
C ALA A 211 3.32 -6.21 -22.15
N PHE A 212 2.60 -6.21 -23.28
CA PHE A 212 2.96 -6.97 -24.47
C PHE A 212 3.90 -6.23 -25.42
N THR A 213 4.02 -4.91 -25.30
CA THR A 213 5.00 -4.11 -26.05
C THR A 213 6.41 -4.30 -25.48
N ASP A 214 6.54 -4.39 -24.15
CA ASP A 214 7.80 -4.76 -23.47
C ASP A 214 7.51 -5.73 -22.32
N PRO A 215 7.50 -7.05 -22.59
CA PRO A 215 7.27 -8.09 -21.58
C PRO A 215 8.26 -8.08 -20.41
N SER A 216 9.44 -7.49 -20.61
CA SER A 216 10.48 -7.43 -19.60
C SER A 216 10.23 -6.33 -18.55
N ASP A 217 9.43 -5.32 -18.88
CA ASP A 217 9.10 -4.21 -17.99
C ASP A 217 8.13 -4.64 -16.89
N SER A 218 8.55 -4.46 -15.64
CA SER A 218 7.74 -4.85 -14.48
C SER A 218 6.55 -3.93 -14.20
N SER A 219 6.56 -2.68 -14.68
CA SER A 219 5.63 -1.64 -14.25
C SER A 219 4.22 -1.94 -14.69
N ALA A 220 4.04 -2.32 -15.96
CA ALA A 220 2.75 -2.74 -16.49
C ALA A 220 2.20 -3.97 -15.74
N TRP A 221 3.04 -4.97 -15.46
CA TRP A 221 2.62 -6.17 -14.71
C TRP A 221 2.18 -5.87 -13.26
N PHE A 222 2.88 -4.96 -12.58
CA PHE A 222 2.46 -4.53 -11.24
C PHE A 222 1.16 -3.74 -11.26
N TYR A 223 0.95 -2.88 -12.27
CA TYR A 223 -0.30 -2.16 -12.45
C TYR A 223 -1.47 -3.10 -12.79
N GLN A 224 -1.25 -4.07 -13.68
CA GLN A 224 -2.21 -5.13 -13.99
C GLN A 224 -2.61 -5.91 -12.73
N ARG A 225 -1.64 -6.27 -11.89
CA ARG A 225 -1.92 -6.95 -10.62
C ARG A 225 -2.75 -6.09 -9.68
N TRP A 226 -2.55 -4.77 -9.66
CA TRP A 226 -3.40 -3.86 -8.90
C TRP A 226 -4.83 -3.84 -9.41
N LEU A 227 -5.05 -3.84 -10.74
CA LEU A 227 -6.38 -3.90 -11.37
C LEU A 227 -7.14 -5.19 -11.04
N LEU A 228 -6.43 -6.33 -10.96
CA LEU A 228 -7.02 -7.62 -10.54
C LEU A 228 -7.42 -7.66 -9.06
N GLY A 229 -7.06 -6.63 -8.30
CA GLY A 229 -7.56 -6.41 -6.96
C GLY A 229 -6.62 -6.82 -5.85
N TYR A 230 -6.39 -5.87 -4.96
CA TYR A 230 -5.91 -6.11 -3.61
C TYR A 230 -6.42 -5.00 -2.68
N ALA A 231 -7.64 -5.18 -2.15
CA ALA A 231 -8.07 -4.44 -0.98
C ALA A 231 -7.74 -5.27 0.26
N GLN A 232 -7.05 -4.65 1.22
CA GLN A 232 -6.97 -5.22 2.57
C GLN A 232 -8.42 -5.40 3.08
N PRO A 233 -8.80 -6.59 3.56
CA PRO A 233 -10.16 -6.83 4.03
C PRO A 233 -10.48 -5.81 5.12
N GLU A 234 -11.68 -5.22 5.15
CA GLU A 234 -12.07 -4.34 6.25
C GLU A 234 -12.22 -5.11 7.57
N LEU A 235 -12.27 -4.39 8.69
CA LEU A 235 -12.57 -5.03 9.97
C LEU A 235 -13.98 -5.62 9.93
N ASP A 236 -14.10 -6.90 10.26
CA ASP A 236 -15.36 -7.63 10.36
C ASP A 236 -15.17 -8.87 11.26
N LEU A 237 -16.27 -9.50 11.64
CA LEU A 237 -16.29 -10.82 12.26
C LEU A 237 -15.94 -11.89 11.21
N ALA A 238 -14.91 -12.70 11.50
CA ALA A 238 -14.52 -13.84 10.67
C ALA A 238 -15.27 -15.10 11.09
N SER A 239 -15.22 -15.43 12.38
CA SER A 239 -15.84 -16.63 12.92
C SER A 239 -16.21 -16.48 14.40
N PHE A 240 -17.12 -17.33 14.86
CA PHE A 240 -17.45 -17.49 16.26
C PHE A 240 -17.73 -18.96 16.57
N ARG A 241 -17.26 -19.44 17.71
CA ARG A 241 -17.59 -20.76 18.26
C ARG A 241 -17.88 -20.62 19.75
N LEU A 242 -18.92 -21.27 20.22
CA LEU A 242 -19.21 -21.46 21.63
C LEU A 242 -19.49 -22.93 21.86
N ASP A 243 -18.79 -23.52 22.82
CA ASP A 243 -18.96 -24.90 23.27
C ASP A 243 -19.17 -24.91 24.79
N SER A 244 -20.41 -25.11 25.21
CA SER A 244 -20.80 -25.03 26.63
C SER A 244 -20.27 -26.21 27.45
N LYS A 245 -20.05 -27.36 26.79
CA LYS A 245 -19.49 -28.57 27.42
C LYS A 245 -18.03 -28.37 27.80
N THR A 246 -17.24 -27.76 26.91
CA THR A 246 -15.83 -27.43 27.16
C THR A 246 -15.64 -26.06 27.81
N LYS A 247 -16.73 -25.31 28.03
CA LYS A 247 -16.72 -23.99 28.67
C LYS A 247 -15.86 -22.97 27.91
N LEU A 248 -15.79 -23.11 26.59
CA LEU A 248 -14.93 -22.32 25.72
C LEU A 248 -15.76 -21.58 24.68
N ALA A 249 -15.52 -20.27 24.56
CA ALA A 249 -15.94 -19.48 23.41
C ALA A 249 -14.72 -18.87 22.71
N VAL A 250 -14.80 -18.77 21.39
CA VAL A 250 -13.77 -18.24 20.51
C VAL A 250 -14.43 -17.27 19.55
N VAL A 251 -13.90 -16.05 19.46
CA VAL A 251 -14.31 -15.07 18.46
C VAL A 251 -13.10 -14.65 17.64
N SER A 252 -13.26 -14.59 16.33
CA SER A 252 -12.21 -14.22 15.40
C SER A 252 -12.65 -13.06 14.50
N PHE A 253 -11.70 -12.22 14.16
CA PHE A 253 -11.86 -11.01 13.35
C PHE A 253 -10.97 -11.08 12.11
N THR A 254 -11.37 -10.37 11.06
CA THR A 254 -10.60 -10.26 9.80
C THR A 254 -9.30 -9.46 9.96
N LYS A 255 -9.20 -8.61 10.99
CA LYS A 255 -8.00 -7.83 11.36
C LYS A 255 -7.68 -8.01 12.84
N PRO A 256 -6.41 -7.84 13.24
CA PRO A 256 -6.06 -7.73 14.64
C PRO A 256 -6.78 -6.54 15.30
N ILE A 257 -7.42 -6.76 16.45
CA ILE A 257 -8.03 -5.71 17.29
C ILE A 257 -7.60 -5.85 18.74
N GLN A 258 -7.72 -4.76 19.51
CA GLN A 258 -7.56 -4.77 20.96
C GLN A 258 -8.95 -4.82 21.62
N LEU A 259 -9.56 -6.01 21.69
CA LEU A 259 -10.96 -6.18 22.10
C LEU A 259 -11.24 -5.65 23.52
N THR A 260 -10.36 -5.91 24.48
CA THR A 260 -10.53 -5.53 25.90
C THR A 260 -10.14 -4.08 26.20
N GLY A 261 -9.45 -3.38 25.29
CA GLY A 261 -8.90 -2.05 25.52
C GLY A 261 -9.45 -0.96 24.60
N GLY A 262 -10.25 -1.33 23.60
CA GLY A 262 -10.96 -0.38 22.74
C GLY A 262 -12.43 -0.22 23.12
N ASP A 263 -13.04 0.87 22.64
CA ASP A 263 -14.47 1.15 22.79
C ASP A 263 -15.31 0.25 21.86
N TYR A 264 -15.32 -1.05 22.15
CA TYR A 264 -16.06 -2.07 21.41
C TYR A 264 -17.22 -2.62 22.23
N GLN A 265 -18.24 -3.16 21.56
CA GLN A 265 -19.26 -3.97 22.21
C GLN A 265 -19.41 -5.29 21.47
N LEU A 266 -19.54 -6.38 22.22
CA LEU A 266 -19.84 -7.71 21.70
C LEU A 266 -21.18 -8.15 22.29
N ILE A 267 -22.11 -8.56 21.43
CA ILE A 267 -23.44 -9.02 21.81
C ILE A 267 -23.65 -10.38 21.16
N VAL A 268 -23.75 -11.43 21.98
CA VAL A 268 -23.94 -12.81 21.56
C VAL A 268 -25.34 -13.27 21.98
N SER A 269 -26.18 -13.61 21.00
CA SER A 269 -27.50 -14.18 21.26
C SER A 269 -27.39 -15.40 22.18
N GLY A 270 -28.09 -15.34 23.32
CA GLY A 270 -28.19 -16.45 24.26
C GLY A 270 -26.96 -16.71 25.14
N CYS A 271 -25.95 -15.81 25.18
CA CYS A 271 -24.80 -15.91 26.09
C CYS A 271 -24.42 -14.54 26.68
N ASP A 272 -24.97 -14.19 27.85
CA ASP A 272 -24.67 -12.90 28.50
C ASP A 272 -23.20 -12.78 28.94
N ASN A 273 -22.61 -13.87 29.43
CA ASN A 273 -21.20 -13.91 29.83
C ASN A 273 -20.25 -13.60 28.65
N CYS A 274 -20.67 -13.89 27.42
CA CYS A 274 -19.90 -13.60 26.22
C CYS A 274 -19.84 -12.08 25.92
N ASN A 275 -20.77 -11.30 26.45
CA ASN A 275 -20.86 -9.85 26.21
C ASN A 275 -19.87 -9.05 27.07
N GLU A 276 -19.33 -9.67 28.12
CA GLU A 276 -18.30 -9.08 28.98
C GLU A 276 -16.93 -9.12 28.30
N ILE A 277 -16.68 -8.17 27.40
CA ILE A 277 -15.44 -8.10 26.59
C ILE A 277 -14.15 -8.17 27.42
N THR A 278 -14.17 -7.71 28.68
CA THR A 278 -13.04 -7.70 29.61
C THR A 278 -12.58 -9.10 30.04
N LYS A 279 -13.44 -10.12 29.90
CA LYS A 279 -13.10 -11.52 30.20
C LYS A 279 -12.40 -12.25 29.06
N TRP A 280 -12.44 -11.69 27.86
CA TRP A 280 -11.80 -12.29 26.69
C TRP A 280 -10.28 -12.10 26.73
N LYS A 281 -9.53 -13.15 26.37
CA LYS A 281 -8.08 -13.13 26.29
C LYS A 281 -7.60 -13.30 24.85
N PRO A 282 -6.53 -12.63 24.41
CA PRO A 282 -5.98 -12.85 23.07
C PRO A 282 -5.39 -14.26 22.96
N PHE A 283 -5.65 -14.96 21.87
CA PHE A 283 -5.08 -16.28 21.60
C PHE A 283 -3.62 -16.15 21.16
N GLY A 284 -2.71 -16.92 21.76
CA GLY A 284 -1.31 -17.04 21.33
C GLY A 284 -0.34 -15.91 21.74
N GLN A 285 -0.78 -14.91 22.52
CA GLN A 285 0.10 -13.88 23.08
C GLN A 285 0.15 -13.96 24.62
N SER A 286 1.34 -13.75 25.22
CA SER A 286 1.50 -13.66 26.66
C SER A 286 0.79 -12.41 27.20
N GLU A 287 0.08 -12.58 28.30
CA GLU A 287 -0.83 -11.62 28.94
C GLU A 287 -0.29 -10.18 29.01
N GLN A 288 -0.83 -9.29 28.17
CA GLN A 288 -1.23 -7.89 28.46
C GLN A 288 -1.45 -7.10 27.14
N GLY A 289 -2.69 -6.70 26.87
CA GLY A 289 -3.01 -5.53 26.02
C GLY A 289 -2.67 -5.56 24.52
N GLY A 290 -2.37 -6.73 23.93
CA GLY A 290 -2.00 -6.84 22.52
C GLY A 290 -3.18 -6.88 21.53
N TYR A 291 -2.91 -6.50 20.27
CA TYR A 291 -3.82 -6.72 19.15
C TYR A 291 -3.79 -8.20 18.74
N ALA A 292 -4.97 -8.81 18.62
CA ALA A 292 -5.11 -10.19 18.17
C ALA A 292 -6.30 -10.34 17.22
N THR A 293 -6.19 -11.26 16.25
CA THR A 293 -7.28 -11.64 15.37
C THR A 293 -8.25 -12.60 16.03
N THR A 294 -7.83 -13.33 17.07
CA THR A 294 -8.63 -14.36 17.72
C THR A 294 -8.56 -14.20 19.23
N TRP A 295 -9.72 -14.25 19.86
CA TRP A 295 -9.91 -14.06 21.29
C TRP A 295 -10.67 -15.25 21.86
N VAL A 296 -10.31 -15.64 23.08
CA VAL A 296 -10.88 -16.80 23.78
C VAL A 296 -11.48 -16.38 25.11
N LEU A 297 -12.61 -16.98 25.45
CA LEU A 297 -13.28 -16.86 26.73
C LEU A 297 -13.46 -18.26 27.33
N GLN A 298 -12.87 -18.47 28.49
CA GLN A 298 -13.02 -19.70 29.26
C GLN A 298 -13.82 -19.38 30.53
N ASP A 299 -15.13 -19.64 30.53
CA ASP A 299 -16.04 -19.31 31.63
C ASP A 299 -17.22 -20.31 31.67
N ASN A 300 -18.10 -20.23 32.68
CA ASN A 300 -19.35 -20.99 32.67
C ASN A 300 -20.29 -20.41 31.60
N LEU A 301 -20.33 -21.05 30.44
CA LEU A 301 -21.14 -20.62 29.30
C LEU A 301 -22.45 -21.41 29.26
N THR A 302 -23.57 -20.70 29.24
CA THR A 302 -24.89 -21.27 28.98
C THR A 302 -25.40 -20.71 27.67
N LEU A 303 -25.86 -21.58 26.78
CA LEU A 303 -26.66 -21.20 25.62
C LEU A 303 -28.11 -21.20 26.05
N LEU A 304 -28.73 -20.02 26.12
CA LEU A 304 -30.19 -19.94 26.27
C LEU A 304 -30.84 -20.56 25.03
N ASP A 305 -31.98 -21.25 25.21
CA ASP A 305 -32.77 -21.84 24.13
C ASP A 305 -33.51 -20.77 23.34
N ASP A 306 -32.75 -19.89 22.70
CA ASP A 306 -33.27 -19.02 21.67
C ASP A 306 -33.34 -19.84 20.37
N HIS A 307 -34.47 -20.49 20.16
CA HIS A 307 -34.80 -21.17 18.90
C HIS A 307 -35.11 -20.19 17.76
N SER A 308 -34.88 -18.89 17.94
CA SER A 308 -35.03 -17.93 16.86
C SER A 308 -34.05 -18.24 15.73
N LYS A 309 -34.54 -18.15 14.49
CA LYS A 309 -33.71 -18.25 13.28
C LYS A 309 -32.72 -17.08 13.13
N ASP A 310 -32.72 -16.15 14.09
CA ASP A 310 -32.00 -14.88 14.06
C ASP A 310 -30.84 -14.81 15.07
N ALA A 311 -30.48 -15.94 15.69
CA ALA A 311 -29.34 -16.02 16.59
C ALA A 311 -28.06 -15.51 15.90
N LYS A 312 -27.39 -14.53 16.52
CA LYS A 312 -26.23 -13.87 15.93
C LYS A 312 -25.23 -13.36 16.95
N VAL A 313 -24.03 -13.08 16.46
CA VAL A 313 -23.04 -12.25 17.13
C VAL A 313 -23.06 -10.88 16.47
N THR A 314 -23.18 -9.84 17.28
CA THR A 314 -23.06 -8.45 16.86
C THR A 314 -21.82 -7.85 17.50
N PHE A 315 -20.95 -7.30 16.67
CA PHE A 315 -19.79 -6.52 17.09
C PHE A 315 -20.00 -5.06 16.69
N VAL A 316 -19.89 -4.16 17.66
CA VAL A 316 -20.05 -2.72 17.46
C VAL A 316 -18.71 -2.03 17.69
N THR A 317 -18.28 -1.22 16.72
CA THR A 317 -17.04 -0.45 16.76
C THR A 317 -17.23 0.91 17.43
N ALA A 318 -16.12 1.54 17.87
CA ALA A 318 -16.12 2.84 18.55
C ALA A 318 -16.82 3.97 17.76
N ASN A 319 -16.79 3.90 16.42
CA ASN A 319 -17.46 4.85 15.53
C ASN A 319 -18.92 4.47 15.21
N GLY A 320 -19.49 3.47 15.89
CA GLY A 320 -20.86 3.01 15.70
C GLY A 320 -21.06 2.03 14.53
N GLY A 321 -19.99 1.60 13.86
CA GLY A 321 -20.05 0.54 12.84
C GLY A 321 -20.53 -0.77 13.45
N LYS A 322 -21.39 -1.50 12.73
CA LYS A 322 -22.02 -2.74 13.20
C LYS A 322 -21.67 -3.90 12.27
N HIS A 323 -21.13 -4.96 12.85
CA HIS A 323 -20.75 -6.18 12.15
C HIS A 323 -21.55 -7.35 12.73
N GLU A 324 -22.32 -8.05 11.89
CA GLU A 324 -23.14 -9.18 12.32
C GLU A 324 -22.66 -10.49 11.71
N LEU A 325 -22.81 -11.57 12.48
CA LEU A 325 -22.49 -12.94 12.12
C LEU A 325 -23.61 -13.87 12.59
N LEU A 326 -24.29 -14.53 11.65
CA LEU A 326 -25.35 -15.49 11.97
C LEU A 326 -24.78 -16.77 12.60
N LEU A 327 -25.50 -17.31 13.57
CA LEU A 327 -25.14 -18.52 14.29
C LEU A 327 -25.97 -19.71 13.81
N GLN A 328 -25.31 -20.84 13.68
CA GLN A 328 -25.87 -22.17 13.47
C GLN A 328 -25.68 -22.98 14.75
N ARG A 329 -26.66 -23.83 15.07
CA ARG A 329 -26.65 -24.69 16.25
C ARG A 329 -26.54 -26.17 15.83
N PRO A 330 -25.32 -26.67 15.57
CA PRO A 330 -25.11 -28.06 15.17
C PRO A 330 -25.44 -29.06 16.29
N SER A 331 -25.33 -28.66 17.56
CA SER A 331 -25.78 -29.46 18.72
C SER A 331 -26.33 -28.54 19.83
N PRO A 332 -27.04 -29.09 20.84
CA PRO A 332 -27.53 -28.29 21.97
C PRO A 332 -26.44 -27.51 22.72
N GLU A 333 -25.21 -28.02 22.72
CA GLU A 333 -24.06 -27.47 23.45
C GLU A 333 -23.17 -26.55 22.61
N VAL A 334 -23.31 -26.58 21.27
CA VAL A 334 -22.41 -25.89 20.34
C VAL A 334 -23.17 -24.90 19.47
N ALA A 335 -22.67 -23.67 19.42
CA ALA A 335 -23.08 -22.65 18.46
C ALA A 335 -21.87 -22.17 17.65
N VAL A 336 -22.01 -22.11 16.33
CA VAL A 336 -20.94 -21.65 15.43
C VAL A 336 -21.45 -20.65 14.41
N GLY A 337 -20.63 -19.69 14.04
CA GLY A 337 -20.88 -18.77 12.95
C GLY A 337 -19.61 -18.58 12.13
N LEU A 338 -19.75 -18.50 10.81
CA LEU A 338 -18.64 -18.21 9.91
C LEU A 338 -19.12 -17.29 8.80
N LYS A 339 -18.36 -16.23 8.53
CA LYS A 339 -18.57 -15.38 7.35
C LYS A 339 -17.65 -15.88 6.25
N LYS A 340 -18.19 -16.19 5.05
CA LYS A 340 -17.38 -16.63 3.91
C LYS A 340 -16.28 -15.58 3.65
N PRO A 341 -14.99 -15.97 3.64
CA PRO A 341 -13.92 -15.02 3.32
C PRO A 341 -14.04 -14.52 1.88
N LYS A 342 -13.70 -13.26 1.64
CA LYS A 342 -13.47 -12.77 0.28
C LYS A 342 -12.11 -13.27 -0.22
N PHE A 343 -12.11 -14.17 -1.21
CA PHE A 343 -10.89 -14.75 -1.81
C PHE A 343 -10.33 -13.95 -3.00
N GLY A 344 -11.02 -12.89 -3.40
CA GLY A 344 -10.71 -12.04 -4.55
C GLY A 344 -11.91 -11.16 -4.88
N TYR A 345 -11.82 -10.42 -5.99
CA TYR A 345 -12.97 -9.71 -6.54
C TYR A 345 -13.79 -10.63 -7.44
N GLU A 346 -15.10 -10.46 -7.38
CA GLU A 346 -16.02 -11.00 -8.38
C GLU A 346 -16.16 -9.95 -9.48
N PHE A 347 -15.94 -10.38 -10.72
CA PHE A 347 -15.96 -9.50 -11.88
C PHE A 347 -17.24 -9.73 -12.69
N GLY A 348 -17.85 -8.64 -13.18
CA GLY A 348 -18.95 -8.73 -14.13
C GLY A 348 -18.52 -9.43 -15.43
N ALA A 349 -19.49 -10.01 -16.15
CA ALA A 349 -19.23 -10.81 -17.35
C ALA A 349 -18.38 -10.08 -18.40
N ALA A 350 -18.61 -8.77 -18.60
CA ALA A 350 -17.83 -7.97 -19.55
C ALA A 350 -16.33 -7.88 -19.18
N ILE A 351 -16.01 -7.79 -17.89
CA ILE A 351 -14.62 -7.78 -17.41
C ILE A 351 -14.02 -9.18 -17.55
N VAL A 352 -14.77 -10.23 -17.19
CA VAL A 352 -14.31 -11.61 -17.33
C VAL A 352 -13.90 -11.93 -18.77
N GLU A 353 -14.64 -11.44 -19.78
CA GLU A 353 -14.25 -11.62 -21.18
C GLU A 353 -12.93 -10.91 -21.53
N VAL A 354 -12.67 -9.71 -20.98
CA VAL A 354 -11.36 -9.05 -21.13
C VAL A 354 -10.27 -9.87 -20.45
N LEU A 355 -10.49 -10.37 -19.23
CA LEU A 355 -9.52 -11.20 -18.51
C LEU A 355 -9.18 -12.49 -19.28
N LYS A 356 -10.17 -13.13 -19.90
CA LYS A 356 -9.95 -14.30 -20.77
C LYS A 356 -9.11 -13.93 -21.99
N ALA A 357 -9.38 -12.80 -22.64
CA ALA A 357 -8.56 -12.34 -23.76
C ALA A 357 -7.11 -12.08 -23.33
N GLN A 358 -6.89 -11.44 -22.17
CA GLN A 358 -5.55 -11.26 -21.62
C GLN A 358 -4.86 -12.59 -21.29
N LEU A 359 -5.60 -13.59 -20.79
CA LEU A 359 -5.07 -14.91 -20.49
C LEU A 359 -4.59 -15.60 -21.77
N ILE A 360 -5.38 -15.56 -22.85
CA ILE A 360 -4.99 -16.07 -24.17
C ILE A 360 -3.69 -15.41 -24.63
N SER A 361 -3.60 -14.08 -24.56
CA SER A 361 -2.36 -13.39 -24.91
C SER A 361 -1.18 -13.84 -24.03
N CYS A 362 -1.39 -14.04 -22.73
CA CYS A 362 -0.33 -14.54 -21.84
C CYS A 362 0.12 -15.95 -22.24
N GLU A 363 -0.81 -16.83 -22.61
CA GLU A 363 -0.52 -18.17 -23.10
C GLU A 363 0.30 -18.13 -24.39
N GLU A 364 -0.10 -17.31 -25.37
CA GLU A 364 0.66 -17.09 -26.62
C GLU A 364 2.08 -16.58 -26.32
N LEU A 365 2.24 -15.60 -25.43
CA LEU A 365 3.55 -15.09 -25.05
C LEU A 365 4.41 -16.14 -24.34
N LEU A 366 3.82 -17.05 -23.56
CA LEU A 366 4.54 -18.16 -22.94
C LEU A 366 5.00 -19.22 -23.95
N GLU A 367 4.42 -19.28 -25.15
CA GLU A 367 4.96 -20.12 -26.23
C GLU A 367 6.31 -19.60 -26.73
N PHE A 368 6.47 -18.26 -26.79
CA PHE A 368 7.71 -17.61 -27.23
C PHE A 368 8.72 -17.41 -26.08
N GLU A 369 8.23 -17.03 -24.90
CA GLU A 369 9.02 -16.74 -23.69
C GLU A 369 8.55 -17.62 -22.52
N PRO A 370 8.81 -18.95 -22.56
CA PRO A 370 8.26 -19.89 -21.60
C PRO A 370 8.69 -19.62 -20.15
N ASP A 371 9.83 -18.96 -19.97
CA ASP A 371 10.40 -18.64 -18.66
C ASP A 371 10.19 -17.16 -18.28
N SER A 372 9.25 -16.46 -18.92
CA SER A 372 8.84 -15.13 -18.45
C SER A 372 8.10 -15.25 -17.13
N LYS A 373 8.78 -14.90 -16.04
CA LYS A 373 8.20 -14.93 -14.69
C LYS A 373 6.99 -14.01 -14.53
N TRP A 374 6.95 -12.89 -15.24
CA TRP A 374 5.85 -11.94 -15.17
C TRP A 374 4.62 -12.50 -15.84
N THR A 375 4.78 -13.09 -17.02
CA THR A 375 3.70 -13.73 -17.76
C THR A 375 3.18 -14.97 -17.04
N LEU A 376 4.05 -15.84 -16.51
CA LEU A 376 3.66 -17.01 -15.71
C LEU A 376 2.83 -16.62 -14.48
N LEU A 377 3.27 -15.61 -13.73
CA LEU A 377 2.55 -15.17 -12.54
C LEU A 377 1.22 -14.49 -12.91
N THR A 378 1.21 -13.68 -13.97
CA THR A 378 0.00 -12.99 -14.42
C THR A 378 -1.04 -13.96 -14.96
N ALA A 379 -0.63 -14.97 -15.75
CA ALA A 379 -1.51 -16.04 -16.20
C ALA A 379 -2.13 -16.79 -15.00
N ALA A 380 -1.35 -17.10 -13.96
CA ALA A 380 -1.86 -17.72 -12.73
C ALA A 380 -2.89 -16.83 -12.00
N LEU A 381 -2.65 -15.51 -11.95
CA LEU A 381 -3.60 -14.56 -11.35
C LEU A 381 -4.88 -14.40 -12.18
N LEU A 382 -4.77 -14.35 -13.51
CA LEU A 382 -5.92 -14.29 -14.43
C LEU A 382 -6.77 -15.54 -14.32
N MET A 383 -6.16 -16.73 -14.37
CA MET A 383 -6.83 -18.00 -14.15
C MET A 383 -7.59 -18.03 -12.83
N LYS A 384 -6.98 -17.51 -11.74
CA LYS A 384 -7.64 -17.41 -10.44
C LYS A 384 -8.83 -16.43 -10.45
N ALA A 385 -8.72 -15.34 -11.18
CA ALA A 385 -9.78 -14.32 -11.30
C ALA A 385 -10.95 -14.77 -12.18
N ILE A 386 -10.69 -15.62 -13.19
CA ILE A 386 -11.69 -16.11 -14.15
C ILE A 386 -12.45 -17.31 -13.57
N ASP A 387 -11.73 -18.39 -13.25
CA ASP A 387 -12.31 -19.62 -12.68
C ASP A 387 -11.21 -20.42 -11.94
N PRO A 388 -11.05 -20.20 -10.63
CA PRO A 388 -10.00 -20.85 -9.87
C PRO A 388 -10.19 -22.37 -9.76
N ARG A 389 -11.43 -22.89 -9.91
CA ARG A 389 -11.71 -24.33 -9.84
C ARG A 389 -11.29 -25.02 -11.12
N ALA A 390 -11.69 -24.49 -12.27
CA ALA A 390 -11.35 -25.05 -13.58
C ALA A 390 -9.83 -25.03 -13.83
N HIS A 391 -9.14 -23.97 -13.38
CA HIS A 391 -7.73 -23.76 -13.67
C HIS A 391 -6.76 -24.21 -12.56
N TYR A 392 -7.25 -24.83 -11.47
CA TYR A 392 -6.42 -25.14 -10.30
C TYR A 392 -5.12 -25.90 -10.64
N ALA A 393 -5.20 -26.93 -11.49
CA ALA A 393 -4.03 -27.73 -11.86
C ALA A 393 -2.98 -26.90 -12.62
N THR A 394 -3.43 -26.08 -13.58
CA THR A 394 -2.56 -25.21 -14.38
C THR A 394 -1.93 -24.12 -13.52
N ILE A 395 -2.71 -23.51 -12.62
CA ILE A 395 -2.20 -22.54 -11.63
C ILE A 395 -1.07 -23.16 -10.80
N ARG A 396 -1.28 -24.37 -10.27
CA ARG A 396 -0.25 -25.09 -9.49
C ARG A 396 1.00 -25.37 -10.32
N SER A 397 0.84 -25.76 -11.58
CA SER A 397 1.97 -25.97 -12.50
C SER A 397 2.77 -24.68 -12.74
N HIS A 398 2.10 -23.54 -12.97
CA HIS A 398 2.76 -22.24 -13.14
C HIS A 398 3.51 -21.80 -11.89
N LEU A 399 2.90 -21.91 -10.70
CA LEU A 399 3.58 -21.58 -9.44
C LEU A 399 4.80 -22.47 -9.19
N ALA A 400 4.71 -23.76 -9.49
CA ALA A 400 5.86 -24.67 -9.38
C ALA A 400 6.97 -24.31 -10.37
N LYS A 401 6.63 -23.94 -11.61
CA LYS A 401 7.61 -23.48 -12.60
C LYS A 401 8.32 -22.20 -12.15
N LEU A 402 7.56 -21.26 -11.58
CA LEU A 402 8.08 -19.99 -11.04
C LEU A 402 9.12 -20.19 -9.93
N GLU A 403 9.05 -21.27 -9.15
CA GLU A 403 10.09 -21.60 -8.16
C GLU A 403 11.47 -21.81 -8.81
N SER A 404 11.52 -22.32 -10.04
CA SER A 404 12.77 -22.54 -10.77
C SER A 404 13.21 -21.29 -11.55
N VAL A 405 12.26 -20.61 -12.19
CA VAL A 405 12.50 -19.43 -13.04
C VAL A 405 12.86 -18.18 -12.21
N ASP A 406 12.27 -18.00 -11.02
CA ASP A 406 12.58 -16.91 -10.09
C ASP A 406 12.90 -17.46 -8.69
N SER A 407 13.98 -18.23 -8.60
CA SER A 407 14.40 -18.98 -7.41
C SER A 407 14.58 -18.12 -6.15
N MET A 408 14.94 -16.84 -6.30
CA MET A 408 15.01 -15.90 -5.17
C MET A 408 13.65 -15.67 -4.49
N ARG A 409 12.53 -15.93 -5.19
CA ARG A 409 11.15 -15.78 -4.71
C ARG A 409 10.45 -17.12 -4.50
N GLN A 410 11.14 -18.26 -4.53
CA GLN A 410 10.51 -19.59 -4.36
C GLN A 410 9.59 -19.69 -3.12
N GLY A 411 9.99 -19.09 -1.99
CA GLY A 411 9.18 -19.07 -0.77
C GLY A 411 7.86 -18.33 -0.94
N TYR A 412 7.87 -17.22 -1.68
CA TYR A 412 6.66 -16.47 -2.00
C TYR A 412 5.69 -17.30 -2.86
N TYR A 413 6.18 -18.03 -3.87
CA TYR A 413 5.31 -18.87 -4.70
C TYR A 413 4.73 -20.05 -3.92
N ARG A 414 5.50 -20.69 -3.04
CA ARG A 414 5.00 -21.76 -2.16
C ARG A 414 3.95 -21.27 -1.17
N ASP A 415 4.17 -20.10 -0.57
CA ASP A 415 3.22 -19.50 0.35
C ASP A 415 1.93 -19.08 -0.41
N LEU A 416 2.05 -18.54 -1.63
CA LEU A 416 0.91 -18.26 -2.50
C LEU A 416 0.14 -19.53 -2.90
N ALA A 417 0.87 -20.60 -3.22
CA ALA A 417 0.28 -21.90 -3.56
C ALA A 417 -0.45 -22.51 -2.35
N SER A 418 0.10 -22.33 -1.14
CA SER A 418 -0.53 -22.72 0.13
C SER A 418 -1.81 -21.94 0.36
N LYS A 419 -1.77 -20.61 0.16
CA LYS A 419 -2.93 -19.73 0.27
C LYS A 419 -4.07 -20.24 -0.61
N TRP A 420 -3.84 -20.42 -1.91
CA TRP A 420 -4.89 -20.81 -2.85
C TRP A 420 -5.39 -22.25 -2.68
N ALA A 421 -4.55 -23.15 -2.17
CA ALA A 421 -4.99 -24.49 -1.78
C ALA A 421 -5.96 -24.44 -0.58
N ILE A 422 -5.66 -23.61 0.42
CA ILE A 422 -6.53 -23.41 1.59
C ILE A 422 -7.82 -22.70 1.18
N GLU A 423 -7.77 -21.66 0.34
CA GLU A 423 -8.97 -20.99 -0.19
C GLU A 423 -9.95 -21.99 -0.83
N ARG A 424 -9.42 -22.89 -1.68
CA ARG A 424 -10.23 -23.92 -2.33
C ARG A 424 -10.87 -24.88 -1.32
N GLN A 425 -10.10 -25.39 -0.36
CA GLN A 425 -10.64 -26.34 0.62
C GLN A 425 -11.64 -25.68 1.56
N LEU A 426 -11.35 -24.46 1.99
CA LEU A 426 -12.25 -23.70 2.84
C LEU A 426 -13.56 -23.40 2.13
N GLU A 427 -13.53 -23.07 0.83
CA GLU A 427 -14.75 -22.87 0.05
C GLU A 427 -15.60 -24.16 -0.02
N GLN A 428 -14.99 -25.30 -0.35
CA GLN A 428 -15.69 -26.59 -0.42
C GLN A 428 -16.28 -26.99 0.93
N TRP A 429 -15.53 -26.77 2.01
CA TRP A 429 -15.98 -27.07 3.37
C TRP A 429 -17.15 -26.17 3.82
N ILE A 430 -17.13 -24.87 3.47
CA ILE A 430 -18.26 -23.96 3.71
C ILE A 430 -19.49 -24.39 2.91
N GLU A 431 -19.32 -24.77 1.63
CA GLU A 431 -20.42 -25.23 0.77
C GLU A 431 -21.06 -26.53 1.26
N ALA A 432 -20.30 -27.39 1.93
CA ALA A 432 -20.83 -28.62 2.56
C ALA A 432 -21.78 -28.32 3.73
N GLY A 433 -21.71 -27.14 4.33
CA GLY A 433 -22.66 -26.62 5.32
C GLY A 433 -22.44 -27.06 6.77
N ASP A 434 -21.66 -28.12 7.03
CA ASP A 434 -21.25 -28.49 8.40
C ASP A 434 -20.02 -27.69 8.84
N LEU A 435 -20.27 -26.54 9.46
CA LEU A 435 -19.23 -25.64 9.96
C LEU A 435 -18.45 -26.17 11.18
N THR A 436 -18.72 -27.41 11.61
CA THR A 436 -17.97 -28.10 12.68
C THR A 436 -17.20 -29.31 12.18
N ALA A 437 -17.42 -29.77 10.95
CA ALA A 437 -16.69 -30.88 10.37
C ALA A 437 -15.17 -30.62 10.38
N GLU A 438 -14.38 -31.68 10.43
CA GLU A 438 -12.93 -31.58 10.25
C GLU A 438 -12.61 -31.00 8.86
N ILE A 439 -11.65 -30.07 8.79
CA ILE A 439 -11.14 -29.55 7.51
C ILE A 439 -9.92 -30.37 7.10
N ASP A 440 -9.99 -31.04 5.96
CA ASP A 440 -8.86 -31.78 5.39
C ASP A 440 -7.96 -30.85 4.57
N LEU A 441 -6.80 -30.53 5.13
CA LEU A 441 -5.73 -29.78 4.48
C LEU A 441 -4.52 -30.67 4.20
N SER A 442 -4.67 -31.99 4.22
CA SER A 442 -3.56 -32.93 4.09
C SER A 442 -3.07 -33.07 2.65
N GLY A 443 -1.76 -33.27 2.47
CA GLY A 443 -1.18 -33.54 1.15
C GLY A 443 -1.25 -32.38 0.15
N LEU A 444 -1.37 -31.14 0.61
CA LEU A 444 -1.50 -29.95 -0.24
C LEU A 444 -0.16 -29.21 -0.46
N ASP A 445 0.95 -29.78 0.02
CA ASP A 445 2.29 -29.18 0.04
C ASP A 445 2.33 -27.82 0.74
N LEU A 446 1.52 -27.63 1.79
CA LEU A 446 1.45 -26.34 2.50
C LEU A 446 2.79 -26.01 3.17
N THR A 447 3.25 -24.77 3.01
CA THR A 447 4.42 -24.19 3.70
C THR A 447 4.04 -23.19 4.79
N VAL A 448 2.79 -22.73 4.79
CA VAL A 448 2.21 -21.79 5.75
C VAL A 448 0.69 -21.99 5.82
N ILE A 449 0.09 -21.74 6.98
CA ILE A 449 -1.36 -21.76 7.17
C ILE A 449 -1.91 -20.33 7.04
N HIS A 450 -2.76 -20.11 6.04
CA HIS A 450 -3.54 -18.88 5.88
C HIS A 450 -4.94 -19.05 6.48
N TYR A 451 -5.67 -17.94 6.61
CA TYR A 451 -7.07 -17.93 7.04
C TYR A 451 -7.33 -18.50 8.44
N GLY A 452 -6.33 -18.51 9.33
CA GLY A 452 -6.48 -18.98 10.72
C GLY A 452 -7.76 -18.50 11.44
N PRO A 453 -8.15 -17.22 11.35
CA PRO A 453 -9.41 -16.71 11.90
C PRO A 453 -10.67 -17.47 11.47
N TYR A 454 -10.67 -18.10 10.30
CA TYR A 454 -11.81 -18.82 9.73
C TYR A 454 -11.80 -20.33 10.02
N LEU A 455 -10.73 -20.84 10.64
CA LEU A 455 -10.58 -22.27 10.97
C LEU A 455 -11.12 -22.60 12.37
N ALA A 456 -11.46 -21.59 13.18
CA ALA A 456 -11.77 -21.75 14.60
C ALA A 456 -13.10 -22.48 14.89
N THR A 457 -13.96 -22.67 13.90
CA THR A 457 -15.25 -23.37 14.08
C THR A 457 -15.13 -24.89 13.88
N ALA A 458 -14.14 -25.36 13.14
CA ALA A 458 -13.93 -26.78 12.86
C ALA A 458 -13.57 -27.59 14.12
N ASN A 459 -14.00 -28.85 14.20
CA ASN A 459 -13.64 -29.76 15.29
C ASN A 459 -12.22 -30.33 15.16
N GLY A 460 -11.63 -30.25 13.97
CA GLY A 460 -10.30 -30.75 13.69
C GLY A 460 -9.73 -30.13 12.41
N LEU A 461 -8.40 -30.18 12.30
CA LEU A 461 -7.66 -29.81 11.11
C LEU A 461 -6.69 -30.95 10.77
N ASN A 462 -6.89 -31.59 9.63
CA ASN A 462 -5.94 -32.59 9.15
C ASN A 462 -4.81 -31.89 8.37
N LEU A 463 -3.64 -31.76 8.99
CA LEU A 463 -2.46 -31.12 8.40
C LEU A 463 -1.41 -32.12 7.91
N ALA A 464 -1.72 -33.41 7.88
CA ALA A 464 -0.76 -34.46 7.54
C ALA A 464 -0.17 -34.28 6.13
N ARG A 465 1.07 -34.76 5.91
CA ARG A 465 1.72 -34.77 4.58
C ARG A 465 1.87 -33.38 3.94
N ASN A 466 2.15 -32.36 4.74
CA ASN A 466 2.52 -31.01 4.29
C ASN A 466 3.99 -30.69 4.62
N ARG A 467 4.44 -29.51 4.21
CA ARG A 467 5.82 -29.01 4.40
C ARG A 467 5.86 -27.85 5.40
N LEU A 468 5.00 -27.91 6.42
CA LEU A 468 4.93 -26.90 7.47
C LEU A 468 6.19 -26.99 8.32
N THR A 469 6.82 -25.84 8.56
CA THR A 469 7.96 -25.69 9.46
C THR A 469 7.57 -24.76 10.58
N ASP A 470 8.06 -25.02 11.79
CA ASP A 470 7.99 -24.02 12.87
C ASP A 470 8.80 -22.80 12.42
N ARG A 471 8.15 -21.64 12.25
CA ARG A 471 8.72 -20.42 11.70
C ARG A 471 8.85 -19.36 12.77
#